data_AF-A0A930HVI1-F1
#
_entry.id   AF-A0A930HVI1-F1
#
_cell.length_a   1.000
_cell.length_b   1.000
_cell.length_c   1.000
_cell.angle_alpha   90.00
_cell.angle_beta   90.00
_cell.angle_gamma   90.00
#
_symmetry.space_group_name_H-M   'P 1'
#
loop_
_entity.id
_entity.type
_entity.pdbx_description
1 polymer ?
#
loop_
_entity_poly.entity_id
_entity_poly.type
_entity_poly.pdbx_seq_one_letter_code
_entity_poly.pdbx_strand_id
1 'polypeptide(L)'
;MIADVILHYGWYQSLNESGEKINEQSASSTGELMGFTDRFMVFYKDGWFQTVDEAFQKIAEKQGSSLGVFKSAAGPFMTFVKDGWATTYSMGFEQIDQRQV
;
A
#
# COMPACT_ATOMS: atom_id res chain seq x y z
N MET A 1 2.02 -5.75 13.55
CA MET A 1 2.34 -4.33 13.30
C MET A 1 3.59 -4.25 12.45
N ILE A 2 3.51 -3.52 11.35
CA ILE A 2 4.62 -3.32 10.42
C ILE A 2 5.44 -2.13 10.92
N ALA A 3 6.70 -2.34 11.26
CA ALA A 3 7.62 -1.26 11.61
C ALA A 3 8.42 -0.78 10.40
N ASP A 4 8.75 -1.70 9.49
CA ASP A 4 9.49 -1.40 8.27
C ASP A 4 9.18 -2.41 7.16
N VAL A 5 9.46 -2.03 5.91
CA VAL A 5 9.37 -2.89 4.74
C VAL A 5 10.60 -2.69 3.89
N ILE A 6 11.42 -3.74 3.77
CA ILE A 6 12.68 -3.68 3.03
C ILE A 6 12.64 -4.57 1.79
N LEU A 7 13.39 -4.17 0.76
CA LEU A 7 13.66 -5.01 -0.40
C LEU A 7 15.03 -5.68 -0.25
N HIS A 8 15.04 -7.00 -0.10
CA HIS A 8 16.25 -7.79 0.10
C HIS A 8 16.34 -8.89 -0.95
N TYR A 9 17.34 -8.82 -1.84
CA TYR A 9 17.57 -9.77 -2.94
C TYR A 9 16.32 -10.10 -3.78
N GLY A 10 15.49 -9.09 -4.06
CA GLY A 10 14.26 -9.27 -4.87
C GLY A 10 13.05 -9.78 -4.10
N TRP A 11 13.13 -9.82 -2.77
CA TRP A 11 12.02 -10.16 -1.88
C TRP A 11 11.69 -8.97 -0.98
N TYR A 12 10.43 -8.58 -0.92
CA TYR A 12 9.97 -7.66 0.11
C TYR A 12 9.85 -8.41 1.43
N GLN A 13 10.30 -7.80 2.51
CA GLN A 13 10.21 -8.34 3.86
C GLN A 13 9.50 -7.30 4.74
N SER A 14 8.44 -7.72 5.43
CA SER A 14 7.81 -6.92 6.48
C SER A 14 8.52 -7.21 7.81
N LEU A 15 8.87 -6.16 8.54
CA LEU A 15 9.60 -6.27 9.81
C LEU A 15 8.76 -5.78 10.98
N ASN A 16 8.93 -6.40 12.15
CA ASN A 16 8.34 -5.94 13.40
C ASN A 16 9.20 -4.85 14.06
N GLU A 17 8.77 -4.31 15.19
CA GLU A 17 9.47 -3.25 15.93
C GLU A 17 10.89 -3.62 16.40
N SER A 18 11.16 -4.92 16.57
CA SER A 18 12.48 -5.45 16.89
C SER A 18 13.39 -5.60 15.66
N GLY A 19 12.89 -5.27 14.47
CA GLY A 19 13.57 -5.50 13.19
C GLY A 19 13.53 -6.96 12.72
N GLU A 20 12.74 -7.81 13.37
CA GLU A 20 12.62 -9.22 12.98
C GLU A 20 11.62 -9.36 11.84
N LYS A 21 11.94 -10.26 10.90
CA LYS A 21 11.08 -10.56 9.76
C LYS A 21 9.77 -11.20 10.22
N ILE A 22 8.65 -10.58 9.85
CA ILE A 22 7.31 -11.13 10.02
C ILE A 22 7.02 -12.09 8.86
N ASN A 23 7.14 -11.60 7.62
CA ASN A 23 6.94 -12.41 6.43
C ASN A 23 7.72 -11.84 5.22
N GLU A 24 7.72 -12.56 4.09
CA GLU A 24 8.29 -12.08 2.84
C GLU A 24 7.53 -12.56 1.60
N GLN A 25 7.63 -11.77 0.52
CA GLN A 25 7.08 -12.13 -0.78
C GLN A 25 7.95 -11.62 -1.92
N SER A 26 7.98 -12.37 -3.03
CA SER A 26 8.78 -11.99 -4.20
C SER A 26 8.31 -10.66 -4.79
N ALA A 27 9.24 -9.74 -5.02
CA ALA A 27 8.94 -8.47 -5.67
C ALA A 27 8.38 -8.67 -7.09
N SER A 28 8.78 -9.74 -7.79
CA SER A 28 8.23 -10.06 -9.12
C SER A 28 6.75 -10.47 -9.07
N SER A 29 6.29 -11.05 -7.95
CA SER A 29 4.87 -11.41 -7.79
C SER A 29 4.03 -10.23 -7.31
N THR A 30 4.57 -9.35 -6.48
CA THR A 30 3.79 -8.31 -5.78
C THR A 30 3.86 -6.94 -6.45
N GLY A 31 4.93 -6.64 -7.20
CA GLY A 31 5.11 -5.36 -7.89
C GLY A 31 5.91 -4.34 -7.10
N GLU A 32 5.62 -3.06 -7.28
CA GLU A 32 6.35 -1.96 -6.64
C GLU A 32 5.68 -1.57 -5.32
N LEU A 33 6.47 -1.46 -4.24
CA LEU A 33 5.99 -0.92 -2.98
C LEU A 33 5.79 0.59 -3.10
N MET A 34 4.55 1.04 -2.94
CA MET A 34 4.17 2.45 -3.03
C MET A 34 4.25 3.17 -1.69
N GLY A 35 3.97 2.45 -0.60
CA GLY A 35 3.99 2.95 0.76
C GLY A 35 3.42 1.93 1.74
N PHE A 36 3.57 2.19 3.02
CA PHE A 36 3.05 1.32 4.07
C PHE A 36 2.69 2.13 5.32
N THR A 37 1.96 1.49 6.22
CA THR A 37 1.61 1.96 7.55
C THR A 37 1.91 0.85 8.55
N ASP A 38 1.61 1.08 9.81
CA ASP A 38 1.67 0.07 10.87
C ASP A 38 0.67 -1.10 10.67
N ARG A 39 -0.30 -0.94 9.75
CA ARG A 39 -1.44 -1.84 9.51
C ARG A 39 -1.46 -2.52 8.15
N PHE A 40 -0.97 -1.86 7.10
CA PHE A 40 -1.04 -2.38 5.73
C PHE A 40 0.05 -1.80 4.84
N MET A 41 0.37 -2.53 3.77
CA MET A 41 1.24 -2.09 2.68
C MET A 41 0.43 -1.84 1.42
N VAL A 42 0.90 -0.92 0.58
CA VAL A 42 0.32 -0.59 -0.72
C VAL A 42 1.30 -0.97 -1.81
N PHE A 43 0.88 -1.84 -2.71
CA PHE A 43 1.65 -2.24 -3.88
C PHE A 43 0.98 -1.80 -5.17
N TYR A 44 1.77 -1.58 -6.21
CA TYR A 44 1.29 -1.33 -7.56
C TYR A 44 1.86 -2.36 -8.54
N LYS A 45 0.99 -3.03 -9.27
CA LYS A 45 1.35 -4.03 -10.27
C LYS A 45 0.34 -4.07 -11.40
N ASP A 46 0.83 -4.09 -12.64
CA ASP A 46 0.03 -4.32 -13.86
C ASP A 46 -1.23 -3.43 -13.95
N GLY A 47 -1.15 -2.18 -13.50
CA GLY A 47 -2.26 -1.24 -13.54
C GLY A 47 -3.20 -1.27 -12.32
N TRP A 48 -2.90 -2.09 -11.31
CA TRP A 48 -3.70 -2.27 -10.10
C TRP A 48 -2.94 -1.83 -8.85
N PHE A 49 -3.63 -1.14 -7.95
CA PHE A 49 -3.18 -0.98 -6.58
C PHE A 49 -3.75 -2.13 -5.73
N GLN A 50 -2.91 -2.69 -4.87
CA GLN A 50 -3.26 -3.70 -3.89
C GLN A 50 -2.91 -3.20 -2.49
N THR A 51 -3.79 -3.47 -1.53
CA THR A 51 -3.47 -3.38 -0.10
C THR A 51 -3.31 -4.77 0.47
N VAL A 52 -2.26 -4.96 1.26
CA VAL A 52 -1.95 -6.25 1.91
C VAL A 52 -1.60 -6.03 3.39
N ASP A 53 -1.81 -7.04 4.23
CA ASP A 53 -1.41 -7.02 5.64
C ASP A 53 0.11 -7.31 5.83
N GLU A 54 0.58 -7.37 7.08
CA GLU A 54 1.99 -7.70 7.38
C GLU A 54 2.45 -9.07 6.87
N ALA A 55 1.51 -10.00 6.65
CA ALA A 55 1.76 -11.33 6.13
C ALA A 55 1.64 -11.38 4.59
N PHE A 56 1.55 -10.23 3.92
CA PHE A 56 1.33 -10.10 2.48
C PHE A 56 0.00 -10.73 2.01
N GLN A 57 -0.98 -10.89 2.89
CA GLN A 57 -2.32 -11.33 2.51
C GLN A 57 -3.10 -10.15 1.95
N LYS A 58 -3.71 -10.35 0.79
CA LYS A 58 -4.53 -9.31 0.13
C LYS A 58 -5.72 -8.93 1.00
N ILE A 59 -5.84 -7.63 1.24
CA ILE A 59 -7.00 -6.98 1.86
C ILE A 59 -7.97 -6.54 0.75
N ALA A 60 -7.49 -5.75 -0.21
CA ALA A 60 -8.30 -5.25 -1.32
C ALA A 60 -7.43 -4.89 -2.54
N GLU A 61 -8.06 -4.71 -3.69
CA GLU A 61 -7.41 -4.21 -4.91
C GLU A 61 -8.33 -3.30 -5.72
N LYS A 62 -7.73 -2.36 -6.46
CA LYS A 62 -8.49 -1.41 -7.28
C LYS A 62 -7.68 -0.92 -8.48
N GLN A 63 -8.36 -0.75 -9.61
CA GLN A 63 -7.74 -0.29 -10.86
C GLN A 63 -7.10 1.09 -10.67
N GLY A 64 -5.82 1.23 -10.98
CA GLY A 64 -5.05 2.46 -10.79
C GLY A 64 -5.56 3.63 -11.63
N SER A 65 -6.09 3.38 -12.83
CA SER A 65 -6.74 4.41 -13.65
C SER A 65 -7.96 5.05 -12.98
N SER A 66 -8.60 4.36 -12.02
CA SER A 66 -9.71 4.92 -11.24
C SER A 66 -9.23 5.82 -10.09
N LEU A 67 -8.01 5.61 -9.59
CA LEU A 67 -7.46 6.27 -8.40
C LEU A 67 -6.53 7.43 -8.71
N GLY A 68 -5.74 7.33 -9.79
CA GLY A 68 -4.70 8.31 -10.13
C GLY A 68 -3.37 8.03 -9.41
N VAL A 69 -2.72 9.08 -8.92
CA VAL A 69 -1.36 9.01 -8.37
C VAL A 69 -1.42 8.83 -6.86
N PHE A 70 -0.82 7.76 -6.35
CA PHE A 70 -0.63 7.55 -4.91
C PHE A 70 0.23 8.69 -4.31
N LYS A 71 -0.19 9.23 -3.16
CA LYS A 71 0.53 10.31 -2.47
C LYS A 71 1.07 9.90 -1.11
N SER A 72 0.29 9.17 -0.31
CA SER A 72 0.68 8.78 1.04
C SER A 72 -0.24 7.72 1.61
N ALA A 73 0.25 6.98 2.60
CA ALA A 73 -0.55 6.16 3.50
C ALA A 73 -0.28 6.60 4.95
N ALA A 74 -1.33 6.64 5.78
CA ALA A 74 -1.24 7.02 7.18
C ALA A 74 -2.40 6.40 7.99
N GLY A 75 -2.07 5.73 9.10
CA GLY A 75 -3.05 5.01 9.90
C GLY A 75 -3.79 3.96 9.05
N PRO A 76 -5.14 3.90 9.06
CA PRO A 76 -5.90 2.98 8.21
C PRO A 76 -6.23 3.56 6.82
N PHE A 77 -5.60 4.67 6.41
CA PHE A 77 -5.98 5.45 5.23
C PHE A 77 -4.85 5.61 4.22
N MET A 78 -5.23 5.87 2.98
CA MET A 78 -4.34 6.22 1.87
C MET A 78 -4.93 7.32 1.01
N THR A 79 -4.08 8.18 0.46
CA THR A 79 -4.48 9.34 -0.34
C THR A 79 -3.97 9.19 -1.76
N PHE A 80 -4.87 9.44 -2.71
CA PHE A 80 -4.56 9.51 -4.14
C PHE A 80 -4.94 10.89 -4.69
N VAL A 81 -4.24 11.31 -5.75
CA VAL A 81 -4.58 12.54 -6.48
C VAL A 81 -4.91 12.22 -7.93
N LYS A 82 -6.06 12.70 -8.38
CA LYS A 82 -6.54 12.58 -9.75
C LYS A 82 -7.34 13.81 -10.16
N ASP A 83 -7.04 14.36 -11.33
CA ASP A 83 -7.80 15.47 -11.94
C ASP A 83 -8.01 16.69 -11.02
N GLY A 84 -7.00 17.03 -10.22
CA GLY A 84 -7.05 18.16 -9.27
C GLY A 84 -7.79 17.87 -7.96
N TRP A 85 -8.10 16.60 -7.69
CA TRP A 85 -8.74 16.17 -6.44
C TRP A 85 -7.83 15.23 -5.67
N ALA A 86 -7.64 15.51 -4.37
CA ALA A 86 -7.08 14.57 -3.43
C ALA A 86 -8.22 13.80 -2.75
N THR A 87 -8.21 12.48 -2.90
CA THR A 87 -9.22 11.59 -2.31
C THR A 87 -8.55 10.67 -1.30
N THR A 88 -9.12 10.62 -0.09
CA THR A 88 -8.71 9.71 0.98
C THR A 88 -9.58 8.47 0.95
N TYR A 89 -8.94 7.32 0.94
CA TYR A 89 -9.57 6.01 1.00
C TYR A 89 -9.15 5.25 2.25
N SER A 90 -10.01 4.36 2.75
CA SER A 90 -9.60 3.32 3.69
C SER A 90 -8.66 2.31 3.00
N MET A 91 -7.99 1.46 3.79
CA MET A 91 -7.22 0.32 3.28
C MET A 91 -8.05 -0.64 2.39
N GLY A 92 -9.38 -0.61 2.49
CA GLY A 92 -10.32 -1.35 1.64
C GLY A 92 -10.73 -0.62 0.34
N PHE A 93 -10.12 0.53 0.03
CA PHE A 93 -10.49 1.43 -1.07
C PHE A 93 -11.90 2.04 -0.99
N GLU A 94 -12.49 2.11 0.21
CA GLU A 94 -13.72 2.86 0.46
C GLU A 94 -13.39 4.35 0.56
N GLN A 95 -14.11 5.20 -0.16
CA GLN A 95 -13.87 6.64 -0.13
C GLN A 95 -14.33 7.22 1.21
N ILE A 96 -13.44 7.93 1.90
CA ILE A 96 -13.69 8.56 3.19
C ILE A 96 -13.91 10.06 3.04
N ASP A 97 -13.04 10.71 2.25
CA ASP A 97 -13.08 12.14 2.04
C ASP A 97 -12.49 12.52 0.67
N GLN A 98 -12.84 13.69 0.17
CA GLN A 98 -12.31 14.23 -1.07
C GLN A 98 -12.26 15.76 -1.02
N ARG A 99 -11.13 16.34 -1.43
CA ARG A 99 -10.93 17.78 -1.51
C ARG A 99 -10.19 18.20 -2.77
N GLN A 100 -10.45 19.41 -3.24
CA GLN A 100 -9.72 20.00 -4.35
C GLN A 100 -8.31 20.40 -3.91
N VAL A 101 -7.32 20.24 -4.80
CA VAL A 101 -5.90 20.57 -4.58
C VAL A 101 -5.34 21.47 -5.65
#